data_AF-A0A2V9CDX4-F1
#
_entry.id   AF-A0A2V9CDX4-F1
#
_cell.length_a   1.000
_cell.length_b   1.000
_cell.length_c   1.000
_cell.angle_alpha   90.00
_cell.angle_beta   90.00
_cell.angle_gamma   90.00
#
_symmetry.space_group_name_H-M   'P 1'
#
loop_
_entity.id
_entity.type
_entity.pdbx_description
1 polymer ?
#
loop_
_entity_poly.entity_id
_entity_poly.type
_entity_poly.pdbx_seq_one_letter_code
_entity_poly.pdbx_strand_id
1 'polypeptide(L)'
;VSSSYAFLDFPGGATSAAALGLFNTHSSTGGFGYQYRLTRHFTLGSRYLFQNFHYDVAGRDDTHSMFLTALWQMGPYVLVSIFGGPSFSRTGGPLTILSGNAGASENILSTGTVGKWGPGTGASLTLRSDQTVLRLTVQRLVDDGGGLLTTVVNAYEGALLRRRLAYGWDLLLMASNGRSVALQGFLGRGALDTQSAEVALEHSLFENLNMHFEYDFVRQRANQYVPFAADVEDNRYTVGILYRIGSHKLTGRFTSPPSD
;
A
#
# COMPACT_ATOMS: atom_id res chain seq x y z
N VAL A 1 0.46 18.81 8.47
CA VAL A 1 -0.69 18.62 7.56
C VAL A 1 -0.15 17.99 6.29
N SER A 2 -0.83 16.98 5.74
CA SER A 2 -0.45 16.33 4.48
C SER A 2 -1.71 16.08 3.65
N SER A 3 -1.64 16.23 2.34
CA SER A 3 -2.73 15.89 1.42
C SER A 3 -2.17 15.24 0.16
N SER A 4 -2.92 14.30 -0.41
CA SER A 4 -2.58 13.65 -1.67
C SER A 4 -3.84 13.33 -2.47
N TYR A 5 -3.69 13.26 -3.77
CA TYR A 5 -4.74 12.90 -4.71
C TYR A 5 -4.20 11.86 -5.68
N ALA A 6 -4.95 10.80 -5.94
CA ALA A 6 -4.54 9.71 -6.82
C ALA A 6 -5.70 9.23 -7.67
N PHE A 7 -5.35 8.71 -8.84
CA PHE A 7 -6.27 8.22 -9.85
C PHE A 7 -5.84 6.84 -10.27
N LEU A 8 -6.80 5.94 -10.42
CA LEU A 8 -6.62 4.64 -11.02
C LEU A 8 -7.64 4.50 -12.14
N ASP A 9 -7.16 4.47 -13.37
CA ASP A 9 -7.98 4.42 -14.59
C ASP A 9 -7.67 3.15 -15.38
N PHE A 10 -8.72 2.42 -15.75
CA PHE A 10 -8.67 1.19 -16.51
C PHE A 10 -9.37 1.40 -17.86
N PRO A 11 -8.65 1.24 -18.98
CA PRO A 11 -9.27 1.30 -20.31
C PRO A 11 -10.38 0.26 -20.43
N GLY A 12 -11.62 0.71 -20.64
CA GLY A 12 -12.79 -0.18 -20.69
C GLY A 12 -13.36 -0.56 -19.31
N GLY A 13 -13.04 0.20 -18.26
CA GLY A 13 -13.57 0.03 -16.91
C GLY A 13 -15.11 0.07 -16.85
N ALA A 14 -15.67 -0.61 -15.84
CA ALA A 14 -17.10 -0.68 -15.61
C ALA A 14 -17.65 0.69 -15.19
N THR A 15 -18.49 1.27 -16.04
CA THR A 15 -19.21 2.53 -15.79
C THR A 15 -20.59 2.33 -15.14
N SER A 16 -20.96 1.07 -14.87
CA SER A 16 -22.20 0.73 -14.15
C SER A 16 -21.99 -0.50 -13.28
N ALA A 17 -22.73 -0.59 -12.16
CA ALA A 17 -22.62 -1.73 -11.25
C ALA A 17 -23.09 -3.07 -11.86
N ALA A 18 -23.82 -3.01 -12.99
CA ALA A 18 -24.25 -4.17 -13.77
C ALA A 18 -23.23 -4.55 -14.87
N ALA A 19 -22.32 -3.63 -15.23
CA ALA A 19 -21.22 -3.94 -16.13
C ALA A 19 -20.17 -4.72 -15.35
N LEU A 20 -19.93 -5.94 -15.77
CA LEU A 20 -18.85 -6.75 -15.24
C LEU A 20 -17.53 -6.13 -15.80
N GLY A 21 -16.73 -5.45 -14.96
CA GLY A 21 -15.37 -4.96 -15.28
C GLY A 21 -14.61 -4.38 -14.07
N LEU A 22 -13.37 -3.92 -14.28
CA LEU A 22 -12.58 -3.17 -13.28
C LEU A 22 -13.19 -1.79 -13.03
N PHE A 23 -13.15 -1.28 -11.81
CA PHE A 23 -13.65 0.05 -11.49
C PHE A 23 -12.53 1.08 -11.51
N ASN A 24 -12.78 2.20 -12.15
CA ASN A 24 -11.96 3.38 -11.98
C ASN A 24 -12.19 3.95 -10.58
N THR A 25 -11.09 4.35 -9.93
CA THR A 25 -11.14 4.94 -8.60
C THR A 25 -10.41 6.28 -8.55
N HIS A 26 -11.09 7.26 -7.98
CA HIS A 26 -10.53 8.54 -7.58
C HIS A 26 -10.39 8.56 -6.07
N SER A 27 -9.17 8.78 -5.57
CA SER A 27 -8.92 8.84 -4.13
C SER A 27 -8.34 10.19 -3.72
N SER A 28 -8.92 10.77 -2.67
CA SER A 28 -8.42 11.98 -2.02
C SER A 28 -8.12 11.68 -0.57
N THR A 29 -6.89 11.95 -0.15
CA THR A 29 -6.45 11.71 1.23
C THR A 29 -6.00 13.02 1.86
N GLY A 30 -6.47 13.30 3.06
CA GLY A 30 -6.06 14.43 3.89
C GLY A 30 -5.66 13.94 5.28
N GLY A 31 -4.68 14.59 5.90
CA GLY A 31 -4.19 14.17 7.20
C GLY A 31 -3.62 15.30 8.04
N PHE A 32 -3.83 15.17 9.34
CA PHE A 32 -3.19 15.98 10.37
C PHE A 32 -2.49 15.05 11.35
N GLY A 33 -1.34 15.47 11.88
CA GLY A 33 -0.63 14.69 12.87
C GLY A 33 0.16 15.59 13.79
N TYR A 34 0.27 15.16 15.03
CA TYR A 34 1.11 15.77 16.05
C TYR A 34 1.99 14.70 16.66
N GLN A 35 3.27 15.01 16.86
CA GLN A 35 4.23 14.12 17.49
C GLN A 35 4.96 14.87 18.58
N TYR A 36 5.11 14.23 19.73
CA TYR A 36 5.82 14.73 20.88
C TYR A 36 6.88 13.73 21.33
N ARG A 37 8.12 14.19 21.34
CA ARG A 37 9.27 13.41 21.82
C ARG A 37 9.31 13.49 23.34
N LEU A 38 8.80 12.45 24.02
CA LEU A 38 8.82 12.35 25.48
C LEU A 38 10.24 12.16 26.01
N THR A 39 11.04 11.33 25.34
CA THR A 39 12.45 11.10 25.68
C THR A 39 13.29 11.01 24.42
N ARG A 40 14.62 10.95 24.53
CA ARG A 40 15.52 10.75 23.39
C ARG A 40 15.21 9.48 22.58
N HIS A 41 14.56 8.50 23.21
CA HIS A 41 14.30 7.18 22.65
C HIS A 41 12.80 6.89 22.45
N PHE A 42 11.91 7.78 22.89
CA PHE A 42 10.47 7.53 22.86
C PHE A 42 9.70 8.75 22.37
N THR A 43 8.91 8.54 21.32
CA THR A 43 8.06 9.56 20.71
C THR A 43 6.62 9.03 20.68
N LEU A 44 5.69 9.81 21.20
CA LEU A 44 4.26 9.57 21.03
C LEU A 44 3.72 10.53 19.97
N GLY A 45 2.65 10.14 19.32
CA GLY A 45 1.94 11.04 18.42
C GLY A 45 0.50 10.66 18.24
N SER A 46 -0.29 11.58 17.72
CA SER A 46 -1.63 11.36 17.24
C SER A 46 -1.69 11.71 15.76
N ARG A 47 -2.48 10.96 15.00
CA ARG A 47 -2.71 11.18 13.58
C ARG A 47 -4.18 11.03 13.27
N TYR A 48 -4.72 12.02 12.58
CA TYR A 48 -6.02 11.96 11.94
C TYR A 48 -5.83 11.79 10.44
N LEU A 49 -6.55 10.85 9.85
CA LEU A 49 -6.54 10.56 8.43
C LEU A 49 -7.98 10.58 7.92
N PHE A 50 -8.19 11.34 6.85
CA PHE A 50 -9.43 11.36 6.09
C PHE A 50 -9.14 10.82 4.70
N GLN A 51 -9.93 9.87 4.24
CA GLN A 51 -9.87 9.29 2.90
C GLN A 51 -11.25 9.36 2.28
N ASN A 52 -11.32 9.79 1.04
CA ASN A 52 -12.54 9.79 0.23
C ASN A 52 -12.25 9.04 -1.06
N PHE A 53 -13.05 8.03 -1.35
CA PHE A 53 -12.99 7.20 -2.54
C PHE A 53 -14.25 7.42 -3.37
N HIS A 54 -14.05 7.76 -4.63
CA HIS A 54 -15.11 7.86 -5.62
C HIS A 54 -14.87 6.82 -6.70
N TYR A 55 -15.89 6.03 -7.00
CA TYR A 55 -15.83 5.03 -8.05
C TYR A 55 -16.68 5.52 -9.24
N ASP A 56 -16.37 5.07 -10.47
CA ASP A 56 -17.15 5.45 -11.66
C ASP A 56 -18.54 4.81 -11.72
N VAL A 57 -18.82 3.86 -10.82
CA VAL A 57 -20.17 3.41 -10.47
C VAL A 57 -20.76 4.32 -9.40
N ALA A 58 -22.08 4.32 -9.19
CA ALA A 58 -22.75 5.17 -8.18
C ALA A 58 -22.42 4.79 -6.72
N GLY A 59 -21.15 4.69 -6.36
CA GLY A 59 -20.61 4.34 -5.07
C GLY A 59 -19.57 5.36 -4.61
N ARG A 60 -19.66 5.74 -3.33
CA ARG A 60 -18.78 6.73 -2.70
C ARG A 60 -18.52 6.31 -1.27
N ASP A 61 -17.25 6.32 -0.89
CA ASP A 61 -16.84 5.89 0.44
C ASP A 61 -15.99 6.96 1.12
N ASP A 62 -16.40 7.36 2.31
CA ASP A 62 -15.67 8.30 3.15
C ASP A 62 -15.16 7.58 4.41
N THR A 63 -13.87 7.65 4.69
CA THR A 63 -13.24 7.01 5.86
C THR A 63 -12.52 8.04 6.73
N HIS A 64 -12.80 8.01 8.02
CA HIS A 64 -12.20 8.84 9.06
C HIS A 64 -11.47 7.95 10.05
N SER A 65 -10.17 8.14 10.19
CA SER A 65 -9.36 7.35 11.12
C SER A 65 -8.61 8.24 12.09
N MET A 66 -8.65 7.88 13.37
CA MET A 66 -7.87 8.51 14.43
C MET A 66 -6.91 7.48 15.01
N PHE A 67 -5.61 7.77 14.99
CA PHE A 67 -4.57 6.88 15.47
C PHE A 67 -3.74 7.54 16.56
N LEU A 68 -3.44 6.77 17.59
CA LEU A 68 -2.31 7.01 18.47
C LEU A 68 -1.12 6.23 17.92
N THR A 69 0.05 6.84 17.96
CA THR A 69 1.31 6.28 17.47
C THR A 69 2.33 6.32 18.59
N ALA A 70 3.13 5.27 18.71
CA ALA A 70 4.25 5.22 19.63
C ALA A 70 5.47 4.68 18.89
N LEU A 71 6.56 5.44 18.94
CA LEU A 71 7.85 5.10 18.35
C LEU A 71 8.85 4.95 19.48
N TRP A 72 9.45 3.77 19.59
CA TRP A 72 10.46 3.45 20.58
C TRP A 72 11.75 3.00 19.89
N GLN A 73 12.79 3.81 20.03
CA GLN A 73 14.14 3.51 19.62
C GLN A 73 14.91 2.86 20.78
N MET A 74 14.94 1.53 20.80
CA MET A 74 15.66 0.75 21.82
C MET A 74 17.15 0.68 21.46
N GLY A 75 17.85 1.81 21.62
CA GLY A 75 19.27 1.95 21.26
C GLY A 75 19.51 2.24 19.77
N PRO A 76 20.75 2.10 19.27
CA PRO A 76 21.10 2.48 17.90
C PRO A 76 20.61 1.49 16.83
N TYR A 77 20.25 0.27 17.24
CA TYR A 77 20.03 -0.87 16.35
C TYR A 77 18.58 -1.32 16.25
N VAL A 78 17.69 -0.88 17.15
CA VAL A 78 16.32 -1.39 17.23
C VAL A 78 15.33 -0.23 17.25
N LEU A 79 14.36 -0.28 16.35
CA LEU A 79 13.27 0.68 16.26
C LEU A 79 11.94 -0.06 16.19
N VAL A 80 11.07 0.23 17.15
CA VAL A 80 9.70 -0.28 17.20
C VAL A 80 8.75 0.88 16.96
N SER A 81 7.79 0.72 16.06
CA SER A 81 6.70 1.66 15.84
C SER A 81 5.39 0.91 15.93
N ILE A 82 4.47 1.39 16.76
CA ILE A 82 3.12 0.85 16.86
C ILE A 82 2.11 1.98 16.66
N PHE A 83 0.96 1.65 16.08
CA PHE A 83 -0.17 2.55 16.02
C PHE A 83 -1.49 1.81 16.17
N GLY A 84 -2.48 2.52 16.66
CA GLY A 84 -3.81 1.96 16.84
C GLY A 84 -4.84 3.04 17.10
N GLY A 85 -6.07 2.76 16.67
CA GLY A 85 -7.21 3.59 16.98
C GLY A 85 -8.43 3.30 16.10
N PRO A 86 -9.53 4.03 16.33
CA PRO A 86 -10.77 3.77 15.63
C PRO A 86 -10.75 4.34 14.20
N SER A 87 -11.39 3.61 13.31
CA SER A 87 -11.70 4.03 11.95
C SER A 87 -13.21 3.93 11.73
N PHE A 88 -13.80 4.99 11.21
CA PHE A 88 -15.20 5.02 10.77
C PHE A 88 -15.23 5.14 9.26
N SER A 89 -15.87 4.18 8.62
CA SER A 89 -16.11 4.16 7.18
C SER A 89 -17.59 4.35 6.91
N ARG A 90 -17.92 5.20 5.96
CA ARG A 90 -19.26 5.37 5.42
C ARG A 90 -19.20 4.99 3.96
N THR A 91 -19.84 3.88 3.62
CA THR A 91 -19.85 3.34 2.27
C THR A 91 -21.23 3.52 1.66
N GLY A 92 -21.31 4.27 0.57
CA GLY A 92 -22.52 4.47 -0.23
C GLY A 92 -22.40 3.71 -1.53
N GLY A 93 -23.44 2.99 -1.95
CA GLY A 93 -23.42 2.26 -3.22
C GLY A 93 -24.73 1.51 -3.52
N PRO A 94 -24.86 0.94 -4.71
CA PRO A 94 -26.00 0.08 -5.06
C PRO A 94 -25.93 -1.22 -4.25
N LEU A 95 -26.91 -1.41 -3.38
CA LEU A 95 -27.19 -2.64 -2.64
C LEU A 95 -28.20 -3.47 -3.45
N THR A 96 -27.89 -4.75 -3.66
CA THR A 96 -28.89 -5.70 -4.14
C THR A 96 -29.67 -6.23 -2.94
N ILE A 97 -30.94 -5.84 -2.83
CA ILE A 97 -31.83 -6.44 -1.84
C ILE A 97 -32.45 -7.67 -2.50
N LEU A 98 -31.96 -8.86 -2.12
CA LEU A 98 -32.59 -10.12 -2.50
C LEU A 98 -33.94 -10.21 -1.80
N SER A 99 -35.03 -10.19 -2.59
CA SER A 99 -36.37 -10.42 -2.08
C SER A 99 -36.46 -11.84 -1.51
N GLY A 100 -36.77 -11.98 -0.23
CA GLY A 100 -36.96 -13.28 0.43
C GLY A 100 -38.22 -14.04 -0.01
N ASN A 101 -38.99 -13.51 -0.97
CA ASN A 101 -40.21 -14.12 -1.47
C ASN A 101 -39.95 -14.88 -2.77
N ALA A 102 -40.10 -16.21 -2.74
CA ALA A 102 -39.92 -17.12 -3.88
C ALA A 102 -40.84 -16.87 -5.10
N GLY A 103 -41.71 -15.86 -5.05
CA GLY A 103 -42.60 -15.44 -6.14
C GLY A 103 -42.36 -14.02 -6.66
N ALA A 104 -41.39 -13.27 -6.13
CA ALA A 104 -41.03 -11.95 -6.63
C ALA A 104 -39.82 -12.06 -7.57
N SER A 105 -40.03 -11.87 -8.88
CA SER A 105 -39.01 -12.02 -9.92
C SER A 105 -38.06 -10.83 -10.07
N GLU A 106 -38.00 -9.92 -9.10
CA GLU A 106 -37.22 -8.69 -9.22
C GLU A 106 -36.27 -8.51 -8.04
N ASN A 107 -34.98 -8.63 -8.33
CA ASN A 107 -33.93 -8.11 -7.45
C ASN A 107 -34.01 -6.58 -7.50
N ILE A 108 -34.38 -5.95 -6.39
CA ILE A 108 -34.45 -4.49 -6.31
C ILE A 108 -33.04 -3.98 -6.07
N LEU A 109 -32.52 -3.19 -7.03
CA LEU A 109 -31.30 -2.40 -6.87
C LEU A 109 -31.65 -1.17 -6.03
N SER A 110 -31.21 -1.13 -4.79
CA SER A 110 -31.45 -0.01 -3.87
C SER A 110 -30.14 0.67 -3.53
N THR A 111 -30.03 1.97 -3.73
CA THR A 111 -28.84 2.71 -3.29
C THR A 111 -28.94 2.96 -1.79
N GLY A 112 -28.00 2.41 -1.01
CA GLY A 112 -27.96 2.58 0.44
C GLY A 112 -26.60 3.02 0.93
N THR A 113 -26.60 3.64 2.11
CA THR A 113 -25.39 4.09 2.80
C THR A 113 -25.25 3.32 4.10
N VAL A 114 -24.13 2.65 4.31
CA VAL A 114 -23.85 1.93 5.57
C VAL A 114 -22.61 2.52 6.22
N GLY A 115 -22.75 2.90 7.50
CA GLY A 115 -21.63 3.28 8.35
C GLY A 115 -21.09 2.07 9.11
N LYS A 116 -19.77 1.88 9.13
CA LYS A 116 -19.10 0.82 9.88
C LYS A 116 -17.90 1.36 10.63
N TRP A 117 -17.84 1.03 11.92
CA TRP A 117 -16.63 1.21 12.73
C TRP A 117 -15.75 -0.03 12.61
N GLY A 118 -14.45 0.19 12.53
CA GLY A 118 -13.43 -0.85 12.57
C GLY A 118 -12.18 -0.35 13.30
N PRO A 119 -11.46 -1.20 14.02
CA PRO A 119 -10.16 -0.83 14.55
C PRO A 119 -9.14 -0.79 13.41
N GLY A 120 -8.36 0.28 13.32
CA GLY A 120 -7.16 0.33 12.50
C GLY A 120 -5.92 0.25 13.40
N THR A 121 -4.99 -0.63 13.07
CA THR A 121 -3.79 -0.85 13.89
C THR A 121 -2.64 -1.33 13.04
N GLY A 122 -1.42 -1.15 13.53
CA GLY A 122 -0.25 -1.75 12.93
C GLY A 122 0.97 -1.61 13.82
N ALA A 123 1.98 -2.40 13.49
CA ALA A 123 3.26 -2.41 14.14
C ALA A 123 4.36 -2.61 13.09
N SER A 124 5.52 -2.03 13.36
CA SER A 124 6.74 -2.36 12.63
C SER A 124 7.92 -2.45 13.59
N LEU A 125 8.79 -3.41 13.32
CA LEU A 125 10.05 -3.63 14.01
C LEU A 125 11.16 -3.52 12.97
N THR A 126 12.10 -2.62 13.18
CA THR A 126 13.32 -2.52 12.38
C THR A 126 14.52 -2.87 13.26
N LEU A 127 15.23 -3.93 12.90
CA LEU A 127 16.52 -4.30 13.44
C LEU A 127 17.58 -3.90 12.42
N ARG A 128 18.56 -3.13 12.85
CA ARG A 128 19.65 -2.62 12.03
C ARG A 128 20.98 -3.00 12.66
N SER A 129 21.88 -3.51 11.84
CA SER A 129 23.30 -3.69 12.10
C SER A 129 24.07 -2.89 11.04
N ASP A 130 25.40 -2.93 11.09
CA ASP A 130 26.25 -2.18 10.16
C ASP A 130 26.08 -2.65 8.71
N GLN A 131 25.78 -3.94 8.52
CA GLN A 131 25.63 -4.56 7.20
C GLN A 131 24.25 -5.15 6.95
N THR A 132 23.36 -5.19 7.93
CA THR A 132 22.06 -5.89 7.82
C THR A 132 20.93 -5.01 8.33
N VAL A 133 19.81 -4.97 7.62
CA VAL A 133 18.57 -4.33 8.04
C VAL A 133 17.44 -5.33 7.88
N LEU A 134 16.81 -5.71 8.97
CA LEU A 134 15.58 -6.49 8.97
C LEU A 134 14.44 -5.56 9.39
N ARG A 135 13.36 -5.53 8.60
CA ARG A 135 12.12 -4.84 8.92
C ARG A 135 10.97 -5.82 8.85
N LEU A 136 10.20 -5.90 9.91
CA LEU A 136 8.93 -6.62 9.98
C LEU A 136 7.81 -5.58 10.11
N THR A 137 6.73 -5.76 9.38
CA THR A 137 5.57 -4.86 9.39
C THR A 137 4.31 -5.69 9.42
N VAL A 138 3.37 -5.33 10.29
CA VAL A 138 2.02 -5.88 10.30
C VAL A 138 1.04 -4.72 10.43
N GLN A 139 -0.06 -4.73 9.69
CA GLN A 139 -1.06 -3.68 9.77
C GLN A 139 -2.43 -4.18 9.35
N ARG A 140 -3.46 -3.50 9.83
CA ARG A 140 -4.85 -3.68 9.45
C ARG A 140 -5.50 -2.31 9.34
N LEU A 141 -5.91 -1.92 8.14
CA LEU A 141 -6.45 -0.60 7.84
C LEU A 141 -7.59 -0.69 6.82
N VAL A 142 -8.42 0.35 6.77
CA VAL A 142 -9.40 0.53 5.70
C VAL A 142 -8.69 1.21 4.54
N ASP A 143 -8.86 0.69 3.32
CA ASP A 143 -8.17 1.18 2.13
C ASP A 143 -9.03 0.99 0.85
N ASP A 144 -8.55 1.52 -0.27
CA ASP A 144 -9.11 1.25 -1.60
C ASP A 144 -8.86 -0.22 -2.00
N GLY A 145 -9.84 -0.84 -2.66
CA GLY A 145 -9.72 -2.19 -3.20
C GLY A 145 -8.97 -2.27 -4.54
N GLY A 146 -8.36 -1.17 -4.99
CA GLY A 146 -7.47 -1.13 -6.16
C GLY A 146 -8.20 -1.36 -7.48
N GLY A 147 -9.48 -0.99 -7.54
CA GLY A 147 -10.36 -1.18 -8.70
C GLY A 147 -10.93 -2.59 -8.88
N LEU A 148 -10.41 -3.59 -8.17
CA LEU A 148 -10.99 -4.94 -8.12
C LEU A 148 -12.18 -5.01 -7.15
N LEU A 149 -12.04 -4.32 -6.03
CA LEU A 149 -13.03 -4.17 -4.99
C LEU A 149 -13.23 -2.68 -4.73
N THR A 150 -14.38 -2.31 -4.19
CA THR A 150 -14.56 -0.99 -3.55
C THR A 150 -13.80 -0.97 -2.23
N THR A 151 -14.17 -0.10 -1.28
CA THR A 151 -13.39 0.04 -0.03
C THR A 151 -13.29 -1.30 0.71
N VAL A 152 -12.06 -1.66 1.09
CA VAL A 152 -11.70 -2.90 1.76
C VAL A 152 -11.15 -2.66 3.15
N VAL A 153 -11.25 -3.66 4.02
CA VAL A 153 -10.34 -3.80 5.17
C VAL A 153 -9.16 -4.64 4.69
N ASN A 154 -7.99 -4.02 4.62
CA ASN A 154 -6.74 -4.64 4.24
C ASN A 154 -5.94 -5.03 5.50
N ALA A 155 -5.62 -6.31 5.65
CA ALA A 155 -4.68 -6.82 6.63
C ALA A 155 -3.39 -7.22 5.89
N TYR A 156 -2.26 -6.67 6.29
CA TYR A 156 -0.98 -6.84 5.62
C TYR A 156 0.09 -7.24 6.63
N GLU A 157 0.92 -8.20 6.24
CA GLU A 157 2.09 -8.67 6.95
C GLU A 157 3.26 -8.68 5.97
N GLY A 158 4.42 -8.18 6.38
CA GLY A 158 5.58 -8.08 5.50
C GLY A 158 6.89 -8.18 6.26
N ALA A 159 7.88 -8.76 5.60
CA ALA A 159 9.25 -8.85 6.04
C ALA A 159 10.17 -8.33 4.93
N LEU A 160 11.16 -7.54 5.30
CA LEU A 160 12.23 -7.05 4.44
C LEU A 160 13.55 -7.32 5.13
N LEU A 161 14.45 -8.04 4.46
CA LEU A 161 15.83 -8.24 4.88
C LEU A 161 16.74 -7.68 3.80
N ARG A 162 17.51 -6.65 4.15
CA ARG A 162 18.60 -6.13 3.31
C ARG A 162 19.92 -6.46 3.96
N ARG A 163 20.86 -7.02 3.21
CA ARG A 163 22.18 -7.39 3.70
C ARG A 163 23.25 -7.04 2.68
N ARG A 164 24.16 -6.16 3.09
CA ARG A 164 25.42 -5.94 2.39
C ARG A 164 26.35 -7.13 2.64
N LEU A 165 26.67 -7.84 1.58
CA LEU A 165 27.57 -8.99 1.57
C LEU A 165 29.00 -8.55 1.26
N ALA A 166 29.94 -9.49 1.38
CA ALA A 166 31.33 -9.23 1.01
C ALA A 166 31.45 -8.85 -0.47
N TYR A 167 32.56 -8.19 -0.82
CA TYR A 167 32.89 -7.81 -2.20
C TYR A 167 31.88 -6.86 -2.88
N GLY A 168 31.08 -6.10 -2.13
CA GLY A 168 30.20 -5.07 -2.71
C GLY A 168 28.87 -5.60 -3.25
N TRP A 169 28.49 -6.83 -2.90
CA TRP A 169 27.15 -7.35 -3.12
C TRP A 169 26.15 -6.79 -2.09
N ASP A 170 24.93 -6.49 -2.52
CA ASP A 170 23.82 -6.11 -1.66
C ASP A 170 22.61 -6.99 -1.98
N LEU A 171 22.15 -7.74 -0.99
CA LEU A 171 21.03 -8.65 -1.10
C LEU A 171 19.80 -8.02 -0.45
N LEU A 172 18.69 -7.96 -1.17
CA LEU A 172 17.37 -7.57 -0.69
C LEU A 172 16.43 -8.76 -0.83
N LEU A 173 15.77 -9.12 0.27
CA LEU A 173 14.73 -10.13 0.32
C LEU A 173 13.49 -9.46 0.89
N MET A 174 12.37 -9.51 0.17
CA MET A 174 11.09 -9.02 0.66
C MET A 174 10.06 -10.14 0.53
N ALA A 175 9.20 -10.27 1.54
CA ALA A 175 8.09 -11.20 1.51
C ALA A 175 6.89 -10.53 2.15
N SER A 176 5.72 -10.70 1.57
CA SER A 176 4.50 -10.15 2.13
C SER A 176 3.29 -11.04 1.92
N ASN A 177 2.32 -10.87 2.81
CA ASN A 177 1.03 -11.51 2.75
C ASN A 177 -0.03 -10.46 3.08
N GLY A 178 -1.04 -10.35 2.24
CA GLY A 178 -2.11 -9.37 2.31
C GLY A 178 -3.46 -10.05 2.19
N ARG A 179 -4.45 -9.55 2.91
CA ARG A 179 -5.83 -9.96 2.81
C ARG A 179 -6.74 -8.76 2.80
N SER A 180 -7.41 -8.56 1.68
CA SER A 180 -8.36 -7.47 1.45
C SER A 180 -9.78 -8.02 1.47
N VAL A 181 -10.63 -7.52 2.36
CA VAL A 181 -12.04 -7.93 2.46
C VAL A 181 -12.93 -6.71 2.24
N ALA A 182 -13.80 -6.78 1.24
CA ALA A 182 -14.71 -5.69 0.91
C ALA A 182 -15.66 -5.36 2.07
N LEU A 183 -15.81 -4.07 2.37
CA LEU A 183 -16.77 -3.59 3.36
C LEU A 183 -18.21 -3.81 2.87
N GLN A 184 -18.42 -3.71 1.56
CA GLN A 184 -19.66 -4.04 0.84
C GLN A 184 -19.32 -4.55 -0.57
N GLY A 185 -20.23 -5.28 -1.21
CA GLY A 185 -20.07 -5.69 -2.60
C GLY A 185 -21.41 -6.07 -3.21
N PHE A 186 -21.54 -5.82 -4.52
CA PHE A 186 -22.79 -6.02 -5.28
C PHE A 186 -23.29 -7.47 -5.26
N LEU A 187 -22.35 -8.44 -5.29
CA LEU A 187 -22.62 -9.89 -5.30
C LEU A 187 -22.41 -10.55 -3.92
N GLY A 188 -21.91 -9.82 -2.92
CA GLY A 188 -21.49 -10.37 -1.62
C GLY A 188 -20.19 -9.74 -1.11
N ARG A 189 -19.67 -10.22 0.03
CA ARG A 189 -18.36 -9.75 0.56
C ARG A 189 -17.22 -10.42 -0.22
N GLY A 190 -16.69 -9.70 -1.20
CA GLY A 190 -15.47 -10.07 -1.91
C GLY A 190 -14.26 -10.16 -0.96
N ALA A 191 -13.40 -11.14 -1.18
CA ALA A 191 -12.13 -11.29 -0.46
C ALA A 191 -11.01 -11.63 -1.44
N LEU A 192 -9.87 -11.01 -1.23
CA LEU A 192 -8.66 -11.15 -2.02
C LEU A 192 -7.48 -11.45 -1.09
N ASP A 193 -6.81 -12.57 -1.30
CA ASP A 193 -5.58 -12.93 -0.60
C ASP A 193 -4.40 -12.75 -1.57
N THR A 194 -3.39 -11.98 -1.19
CA THR A 194 -2.22 -11.68 -2.00
C THR A 194 -0.97 -12.08 -1.25
N GLN A 195 -0.08 -12.84 -1.88
CA GLN A 195 1.22 -13.22 -1.36
C GLN A 195 2.28 -12.74 -2.35
N SER A 196 3.35 -12.14 -1.86
CA SER A 196 4.48 -11.79 -2.71
C SER A 196 5.80 -12.15 -2.08
N ALA A 197 6.79 -12.46 -2.92
CA ALA A 197 8.17 -12.62 -2.53
C ALA A 197 9.06 -11.97 -3.59
N GLU A 198 10.04 -11.22 -3.16
CA GLU A 198 10.99 -10.52 -4.01
C GLU A 198 12.40 -10.85 -3.52
N VAL A 199 13.28 -11.15 -4.47
CA VAL A 199 14.70 -11.36 -4.24
C VAL A 199 15.45 -10.47 -5.20
N ALA A 200 16.13 -9.45 -4.69
CA ALA A 200 17.00 -8.60 -5.47
C ALA A 200 18.46 -8.70 -5.00
N LEU A 201 19.37 -8.71 -5.95
CA LEU A 201 20.80 -8.81 -5.74
C LEU A 201 21.50 -7.78 -6.61
N GLU A 202 22.14 -6.82 -5.95
CA GLU A 202 22.89 -5.75 -6.58
C GLU A 202 24.39 -5.96 -6.39
N HIS A 203 25.18 -5.59 -7.39
CA HIS A 203 26.64 -5.62 -7.30
C HIS A 203 27.27 -4.44 -8.04
N SER A 204 28.07 -3.66 -7.32
CA SER A 204 28.91 -2.63 -7.92
C SER A 204 30.24 -3.24 -8.35
N LEU A 205 30.38 -3.52 -9.65
CA LEU A 205 31.63 -4.03 -10.24
C LEU A 205 32.72 -2.94 -10.25
N PHE A 206 32.31 -1.72 -10.59
CA PHE A 206 33.16 -0.53 -10.66
C PHE A 206 32.36 0.68 -10.16
N GLU A 207 33.02 1.80 -9.89
CA GLU A 207 32.36 3.06 -9.47
C GLU A 207 31.25 3.50 -10.46
N ASN A 208 31.33 3.04 -11.70
CA ASN A 208 30.48 3.42 -12.81
C ASN A 208 29.59 2.28 -13.33
N LEU A 209 29.67 1.05 -12.78
CA LEU A 209 28.94 -0.11 -13.31
C LEU A 209 28.30 -0.92 -12.19
N ASN A 210 26.97 -0.96 -12.19
CA ASN A 210 26.16 -1.75 -11.27
C ASN A 210 25.39 -2.83 -12.03
N MET A 211 25.42 -4.06 -11.54
CA MET A 211 24.54 -5.14 -11.96
C MET A 211 23.39 -5.27 -10.98
N HIS A 212 22.20 -5.57 -11.50
CA HIS A 212 20.98 -5.77 -10.75
C HIS A 212 20.30 -7.05 -11.24
N PHE A 213 20.00 -7.94 -10.32
CA PHE A 213 19.24 -9.16 -10.58
C PHE A 213 18.06 -9.18 -9.63
N GLU A 214 16.86 -9.34 -10.15
CA GLU A 214 15.62 -9.30 -9.38
C GLU A 214 14.71 -10.44 -9.81
N TYR A 215 14.07 -11.05 -8.83
CA TYR A 215 13.07 -12.08 -9.00
C TYR A 215 11.86 -11.74 -8.16
N ASP A 216 10.72 -11.62 -8.82
CA ASP A 216 9.44 -11.33 -8.21
C ASP A 216 8.50 -12.52 -8.37
N PHE A 217 7.89 -12.91 -7.27
CA PHE A 217 6.79 -13.86 -7.22
C PHE A 217 5.58 -13.16 -6.65
N VAL A 218 4.45 -13.21 -7.35
CA VAL A 218 3.17 -12.72 -6.86
C VAL A 218 2.12 -13.79 -7.06
N ARG A 219 1.38 -14.07 -6.00
CA ARG A 219 0.22 -14.94 -6.00
C ARG A 219 -0.98 -14.19 -5.48
N GLN A 220 -2.08 -14.25 -6.21
CA GLN A 220 -3.33 -13.64 -5.83
C GLN A 220 -4.45 -14.66 -5.95
N ARG A 221 -5.26 -14.78 -4.90
CA ARG A 221 -6.42 -15.66 -4.87
C ARG A 221 -7.66 -14.89 -4.46
N ALA A 222 -8.77 -15.16 -5.14
CA ALA A 222 -10.01 -14.46 -4.88
C ALA A 222 -11.17 -15.42 -4.59
N ASN A 223 -12.14 -14.94 -3.83
CA ASN A 223 -13.37 -15.69 -3.63
C ASN A 223 -14.39 -15.44 -4.76
N GLN A 224 -15.42 -16.28 -4.81
CA GLN A 224 -16.50 -16.25 -5.81
C GLN A 224 -17.32 -14.93 -5.88
N TYR A 225 -17.09 -14.00 -4.95
CA TYR A 225 -17.79 -12.72 -4.89
C TYR A 225 -16.96 -11.56 -5.46
N VAL A 226 -15.71 -11.81 -5.85
CA VAL A 226 -14.88 -10.84 -6.59
C VAL A 226 -15.11 -11.03 -8.09
N PRO A 227 -15.70 -10.06 -8.80
CA PRO A 227 -15.83 -10.15 -10.24
C PRO A 227 -14.43 -10.08 -10.88
N PHE A 228 -14.14 -10.93 -11.87
CA PHE A 228 -12.89 -10.98 -12.67
C PHE A 228 -11.60 -11.37 -11.96
N ALA A 229 -11.60 -11.63 -10.67
CA ALA A 229 -10.39 -12.11 -10.03
C ALA A 229 -10.24 -13.62 -10.30
N ALA A 230 -9.52 -13.94 -11.37
CA ALA A 230 -8.91 -15.25 -11.51
C ALA A 230 -7.81 -15.40 -10.44
N ASP A 231 -7.58 -16.62 -9.98
CA ASP A 231 -6.37 -16.92 -9.24
C ASP A 231 -5.18 -16.65 -10.18
N VAL A 232 -4.33 -15.69 -9.81
CA VAL A 232 -3.16 -15.29 -10.59
C VAL A 232 -1.91 -15.77 -9.85
N GLU A 233 -0.99 -16.36 -10.59
CA GLU A 233 0.35 -16.66 -10.13
C GLU A 233 1.32 -16.16 -11.20
N ASP A 234 2.14 -15.18 -10.84
CA ASP A 234 3.09 -14.54 -11.75
C ASP A 234 4.51 -14.65 -11.20
N ASN A 235 5.44 -14.95 -12.10
CA ASN A 235 6.85 -15.15 -11.81
C ASN A 235 7.64 -14.29 -12.80
N ARG A 236 8.32 -13.25 -12.31
CA ARG A 236 9.06 -12.31 -13.13
C ARG A 236 10.54 -12.33 -12.76
N TYR A 237 11.37 -12.34 -13.80
CA TYR A 237 12.82 -12.22 -13.68
C TYR A 237 13.26 -10.94 -14.38
N THR A 238 13.99 -10.09 -13.67
CA THR A 238 14.53 -8.84 -14.20
C THR A 238 16.05 -8.83 -14.04
N VAL A 239 16.75 -8.55 -15.14
CA VAL A 239 18.21 -8.40 -15.13
C VAL A 239 18.54 -7.03 -15.73
N GLY A 240 19.29 -6.24 -14.98
CA GLY A 240 19.67 -4.87 -15.35
C GLY A 240 21.16 -4.63 -15.20
N ILE A 241 21.71 -3.82 -16.11
CA ILE A 241 23.06 -3.29 -16.01
C ILE A 241 22.94 -1.77 -16.07
N LEU A 242 23.33 -1.09 -15.00
CA LEU A 242 23.36 0.36 -14.93
C LEU A 242 24.80 0.83 -15.08
N TYR A 243 25.08 1.56 -16.16
CA TYR A 243 26.35 2.22 -16.39
C TYR A 243 26.22 3.73 -16.21
N ARG A 244 26.94 4.29 -15.23
CA ARG A 244 27.03 5.72 -14.98
C ARG A 244 28.29 6.27 -15.64
N ILE A 245 28.14 6.97 -16.76
CA ILE A 245 29.25 7.71 -17.37
C ILE A 245 29.61 8.87 -16.43
N GLY A 246 30.88 8.92 -16.03
CA GLY A 246 31.38 9.70 -14.90
C GLY A 246 31.06 11.20 -14.93
N SER A 247 31.24 11.80 -13.75
CA SER A 247 31.22 13.25 -13.54
C SER A 247 32.22 13.95 -14.46
N HIS A 248 31.73 14.84 -15.30
CA HIS A 248 32.59 15.91 -15.78
C HIS A 248 33.07 16.69 -14.56
N LYS A 249 34.34 16.54 -14.19
CA LYS A 249 35.06 17.62 -13.53
C LYS A 249 34.94 18.81 -14.48
N LEU A 250 34.07 19.76 -14.14
CA LEU A 250 34.20 21.12 -14.66
C LEU A 250 35.54 21.63 -14.13
N THR A 251 36.62 21.33 -14.84
CA THR A 251 37.90 22.03 -14.72
C THR A 251 37.74 23.40 -15.38
N GLY A 252 36.76 24.17 -14.90
CA GLY A 252 36.64 25.59 -15.16
C GLY A 252 37.49 26.29 -14.12
N ARG A 253 38.77 26.49 -14.44
CA ARG A 253 39.61 27.45 -13.73
C ARG A 253 38.88 28.80 -13.85
N PHE A 254 38.26 29.27 -12.77
CA PHE A 254 37.84 30.67 -12.69
C PHE A 254 39.12 31.51 -12.64
N THR A 255 39.63 31.89 -13.81
CA THR A 255 40.49 33.06 -13.92
C THR A 255 39.59 34.27 -13.74
N SER A 256 39.68 34.90 -12.58
CA SER A 256 39.17 36.25 -12.35
C SER A 256 39.74 37.17 -13.43
N PRO A 257 38.91 37.99 -14.12
CA PRO A 257 39.44 39.04 -14.97
C PRO A 257 40.14 40.10 -14.10
N PRO A 258 41.23 40.73 -14.58
CA PRO A 258 41.89 41.80 -13.87
C PRO A 258 40.95 43.00 -13.73
N SER A 259 41.00 43.61 -12.55
CA SER A 259 40.39 44.90 -12.25
C SER A 259 41.07 46.00 -13.08
N ASP A 260 40.27 46.72 -13.85
CA ASP A 260 40.52 48.13 -14.21
C ASP A 260 39.38 48.97 -13.62
#